data_AF-A0A367IYV0-F1
#
_entry.id   AF-A0A367IYV0-F1
#
_cell.length_a   1.000
_cell.length_b   1.000
_cell.length_c   1.000
_cell.angle_alpha   90.00
_cell.angle_beta   90.00
_cell.angle_gamma   90.00
#
_symmetry.space_group_name_H-M   'P 1'
#
loop_
_entity.id
_entity.type
_entity.pdbx_description
1 polymer ?
#
loop_
_entity_poly.entity_id
_entity_poly.type
_entity_poly.pdbx_seq_one_letter_code
_entity_poly.pdbx_strand_id
1 'polypeptide(L)'
;ILALSANLYPELFDVTSFLMQEGKEVNMMWDTEIKRRKRKTKQLEPEELVSILAQHESKQTDVIDALSRLEYAPISHVEEYAKCMISTLLPPCLDETLDTRVANCFVSAWESFNHIIPHSLWTMTIKSLTGENHSLSDLIQDIRTAFKCDERVFRSQYLLPIWLHRNDFNSRNVLALTNAQDTVMLQLLLELCLERPQDKEHPAEKLHDARILICNFIHSIFIDGDRDMLLAKILHFQTYPIELIPIMVDLIPSLYIVLGFIPELTRQPQIEKQVFGILLACHLCEKYPLENYLMTAEKHVLPRLLKIAFPVTKEGQPSAVCVPSEFLIKAIPGFVHLARAFPHFGPQILEAFDSIAKGLPQPKEFIGQESSNKIILVLQLHKVLKDSRDLVQAEVDKMDKVNKITL
;
A
#
# COMPACT_ATOMS: atom_id res chain seq x y z
N ILE A 1 30.68 20.92 5.58
CA ILE A 1 29.84 20.77 4.37
C ILE A 1 28.90 19.58 4.55
N LEU A 2 29.39 18.34 4.68
CA LEU A 2 28.52 17.15 4.86
C LEU A 2 27.48 17.30 5.99
N ALA A 3 27.89 17.75 7.18
CA ALA A 3 26.97 17.96 8.30
C ALA A 3 25.97 19.11 8.09
N LEU A 4 26.30 20.09 7.24
CA LEU A 4 25.37 21.16 6.85
C LEU A 4 24.39 20.64 5.80
N SER A 5 24.88 19.90 4.80
CA SER A 5 24.07 19.24 3.78
C SER A 5 23.09 18.23 4.39
N ALA A 6 23.52 17.39 5.32
CA ALA A 6 22.66 16.44 6.01
C ALA A 6 21.59 17.12 6.88
N ASN A 7 21.83 18.38 7.29
CA ASN A 7 20.86 19.14 8.07
C ASN A 7 19.88 19.96 7.22
N LEU A 8 20.34 20.47 6.09
CA LEU A 8 19.56 21.33 5.21
C LEU A 8 18.84 20.55 4.11
N TYR A 9 19.40 19.41 3.69
CA TYR A 9 18.90 18.53 2.64
C TYR A 9 18.98 17.04 3.05
N PRO A 10 18.33 16.61 4.16
CA PRO A 10 18.26 15.20 4.55
C PRO A 10 17.83 14.24 3.43
N GLU A 11 16.97 14.69 2.52
CA GLU A 11 16.48 13.94 1.36
C GLU A 11 17.58 13.42 0.44
N LEU A 12 18.73 14.11 0.42
CA LEU A 12 19.89 13.69 -0.37
C LEU A 12 20.67 12.55 0.28
N PHE A 13 20.31 12.15 1.50
CA PHE A 13 21.03 11.18 2.30
C PHE A 13 20.26 9.86 2.52
N ASP A 14 19.35 9.50 1.62
CA ASP A 14 18.68 8.20 1.65
C ASP A 14 19.68 7.04 1.56
N VAL A 15 19.60 6.13 2.54
CA VAL A 15 20.48 4.96 2.66
C VAL A 15 20.26 3.99 1.50
N THR A 16 19.02 3.83 1.02
CA THR A 16 18.75 2.86 -0.06
C THR A 16 19.39 3.32 -1.37
N SER A 17 19.33 4.61 -1.66
CA SER A 17 20.01 5.27 -2.76
C SER A 17 21.54 5.06 -2.72
N PHE A 18 22.17 5.24 -1.56
CA PHE A 18 23.60 4.97 -1.41
C PHE A 18 23.96 3.49 -1.54
N LEU A 19 23.14 2.58 -0.99
CA LEU A 19 23.35 1.14 -1.09
C LEU A 19 23.19 0.63 -2.54
N MET A 20 22.28 1.21 -3.32
CA MET A 20 22.17 0.92 -4.75
C MET A 20 23.44 1.33 -5.50
N GLN A 21 24.01 2.48 -5.16
CA GLN A 21 25.29 2.91 -5.72
C GLN A 21 26.43 1.97 -5.32
N GLU A 22 26.53 1.58 -4.05
CA GLU A 22 27.55 0.65 -3.57
C GLU A 22 27.39 -0.75 -4.21
N GLY A 23 26.16 -1.25 -4.37
CA GLY A 23 25.87 -2.50 -5.07
C GLY A 23 26.23 -2.45 -6.56
N LYS A 24 25.94 -1.33 -7.24
CA LYS A 24 26.46 -1.06 -8.59
C LYS A 24 27.99 -1.09 -8.55
N GLU A 25 28.64 -0.42 -7.59
CA GLU A 25 30.11 -0.38 -7.43
C GLU A 25 30.78 -1.75 -7.15
N VAL A 26 30.13 -2.64 -6.40
CA VAL A 26 30.62 -4.00 -6.11
C VAL A 26 30.51 -4.92 -7.34
N ASN A 27 29.37 -4.91 -8.05
CA ASN A 27 29.26 -5.57 -9.36
C ASN A 27 30.30 -5.01 -10.35
N MET A 28 30.65 -3.72 -10.22
CA MET A 28 31.64 -3.02 -11.02
C MET A 28 33.12 -3.27 -10.65
N MET A 29 33.47 -3.86 -9.49
CA MET A 29 34.89 -4.14 -9.16
C MET A 29 35.51 -5.15 -10.14
N TRP A 30 34.69 -6.03 -10.72
CA TRP A 30 35.11 -7.01 -11.73
C TRP A 30 35.14 -6.44 -13.16
N ASP A 31 34.70 -5.19 -13.37
CA ASP A 31 34.42 -4.60 -14.70
C ASP A 31 35.17 -3.28 -14.99
N THR A 32 36.36 -3.15 -14.40
CA THR A 32 37.23 -1.95 -14.49
C THR A 32 37.65 -1.58 -15.91
N GLU A 33 37.75 -2.55 -16.82
CA GLU A 33 38.08 -2.37 -18.23
C GLU A 33 36.92 -1.70 -19.02
N ILE A 34 35.67 -2.09 -18.72
CA ILE A 34 34.46 -1.52 -19.32
C ILE A 34 34.27 -0.07 -18.86
N LYS A 35 34.50 0.23 -17.57
CA LYS A 35 34.51 1.61 -17.05
C LYS A 35 35.51 2.52 -17.78
N ARG A 36 36.73 2.03 -18.02
CA ARG A 36 37.75 2.81 -18.76
C ARG A 36 37.34 3.04 -20.21
N ARG A 37 36.72 2.06 -20.87
CA ARG A 37 36.24 2.20 -22.26
C ARG A 37 35.04 3.14 -22.37
N LYS A 38 34.07 3.05 -21.45
CA LYS A 38 32.87 3.91 -21.40
C LYS A 38 33.17 5.35 -21.00
N ARG A 39 34.09 5.58 -20.06
CA ARG A 39 34.57 6.94 -19.72
C ARG A 39 35.46 7.57 -20.80
N LYS A 40 36.12 6.76 -21.63
CA LYS A 40 36.95 7.23 -22.76
C LYS A 40 36.19 7.34 -24.07
N THR A 41 34.93 6.89 -24.14
CA THR A 41 34.12 7.01 -25.35
C THR A 41 33.74 8.47 -25.54
N LYS A 42 33.77 8.93 -26.80
CA LYS A 42 33.45 10.30 -27.19
C LYS A 42 32.11 10.72 -26.57
N GLN A 43 32.02 11.92 -26.01
CA GLN A 43 30.74 12.44 -25.49
C GLN A 43 29.74 12.53 -26.64
N LEU A 44 28.50 12.14 -26.37
CA LEU A 44 27.40 12.25 -27.33
C LEU A 44 26.88 13.68 -27.28
N GLU A 45 26.74 14.32 -28.44
CA GLU A 45 26.04 15.59 -28.51
C GLU A 45 24.54 15.36 -28.19
N PRO A 46 23.85 16.29 -27.52
CA PRO A 46 22.44 16.14 -27.15
C PRO A 46 21.52 15.82 -28.35
N GLU A 47 21.80 16.39 -29.52
CA GLU A 47 21.05 16.13 -30.76
C GLU A 47 21.24 14.70 -31.29
N GLU A 48 22.47 14.18 -31.18
CA GLU A 48 22.80 12.80 -31.56
C GLU A 48 22.13 11.81 -30.61
N LEU A 49 22.09 12.14 -29.31
CA LEU A 49 21.40 11.34 -28.30
C LEU A 49 19.90 11.21 -28.61
N VAL A 50 19.20 12.31 -28.89
CA VAL A 50 17.77 12.26 -29.23
C VAL A 50 17.52 11.39 -30.47
N SER A 51 18.36 11.52 -31.51
CA SER A 51 18.25 10.71 -32.71
C SER A 51 18.45 9.21 -32.45
N ILE A 52 19.36 8.84 -31.54
CA ILE A 52 19.57 7.44 -31.16
C ILE A 52 18.40 6.94 -30.32
N LEU A 53 17.97 7.69 -29.31
CA LEU A 53 16.86 7.32 -28.42
C LEU A 53 15.54 7.18 -29.20
N ALA A 54 15.31 8.00 -30.23
CA ALA A 54 14.14 7.89 -31.11
C ALA A 54 14.12 6.59 -31.94
N GLN A 55 15.25 5.89 -32.08
CA GLN A 55 15.33 4.61 -32.79
C GLN A 55 15.03 3.41 -31.87
N HIS A 56 14.35 3.61 -30.73
CA HIS A 56 14.06 2.56 -29.74
C HIS A 56 13.33 1.32 -30.30
N GLU A 57 12.53 1.47 -31.36
CA GLU A 57 11.85 0.33 -32.01
C GLU A 57 12.76 -0.49 -32.93
N SER A 58 13.74 0.15 -33.57
CA SER A 58 14.53 -0.45 -34.67
C SER A 58 15.94 -0.84 -34.26
N LYS A 59 16.55 -0.15 -33.29
CA LYS A 59 17.94 -0.37 -32.85
C LYS A 59 18.08 -0.37 -31.34
N GLN A 60 17.44 -1.35 -30.69
CA GLN A 60 17.44 -1.51 -29.23
C GLN A 60 18.85 -1.59 -28.62
N THR A 61 19.81 -2.21 -29.31
CA THR A 61 21.20 -2.34 -28.83
C THR A 61 21.93 -1.00 -28.71
N ASP A 62 21.69 -0.09 -29.67
CA ASP A 62 22.35 1.21 -29.72
C ASP A 62 21.77 2.14 -28.65
N VAL A 63 20.45 2.04 -28.41
CA VAL A 63 19.78 2.74 -27.32
C VAL A 63 20.27 2.26 -25.95
N ILE A 64 20.42 0.95 -25.76
CA ILE A 64 20.97 0.38 -24.51
C ILE A 64 22.42 0.84 -24.29
N ASP A 65 23.27 0.84 -25.32
CA ASP A 65 24.64 1.33 -25.20
C ASP A 65 24.67 2.82 -24.85
N ALA A 66 23.85 3.64 -25.52
CA ALA A 66 23.71 5.06 -25.25
C ALA A 66 23.27 5.32 -23.80
N LEU A 67 22.20 4.68 -23.32
CA LEU A 67 21.72 4.79 -21.94
C LEU A 67 22.80 4.37 -20.93
N SER A 68 23.52 3.29 -21.21
CA SER A 68 24.60 2.83 -20.33
C SER A 68 25.82 3.76 -20.31
N ARG A 69 25.98 4.63 -21.33
CA ARG A 69 27.02 5.68 -21.35
C ARG A 69 26.58 6.91 -20.55
N LEU A 70 25.27 7.19 -20.53
CA LEU A 70 24.70 8.30 -19.76
C LEU A 70 24.91 8.13 -18.25
N GLU A 71 24.88 6.90 -17.74
CA GLU A 71 25.18 6.59 -16.33
C GLU A 71 26.57 7.09 -15.87
N TYR A 72 27.50 7.32 -16.80
CA TYR A 72 28.87 7.79 -16.52
C TYR A 72 29.17 9.19 -17.07
N ALA A 73 28.14 9.92 -17.49
CA ALA A 73 28.29 11.25 -18.04
C ALA A 73 28.89 12.23 -17.02
N PRO A 74 29.68 13.22 -17.46
CA PRO A 74 30.15 14.29 -16.58
C PRO A 74 29.00 15.17 -16.10
N ILE A 75 29.07 15.63 -14.85
CA ILE A 75 28.03 16.42 -14.16
C ILE A 75 27.53 17.61 -15.00
N SER A 76 28.40 18.22 -15.82
CA SER A 76 28.07 19.38 -16.65
C SER A 76 26.98 19.13 -17.71
N HIS A 77 26.84 17.91 -18.21
CA HIS A 77 25.89 17.58 -19.29
C HIS A 77 24.70 16.74 -18.79
N VAL A 78 24.66 16.39 -17.50
CA VAL A 78 23.64 15.51 -16.93
C VAL A 78 22.23 16.08 -17.11
N GLU A 79 22.07 17.39 -16.94
CA GLU A 79 20.75 18.05 -17.09
C GLU A 79 20.23 18.01 -18.53
N GLU A 80 21.09 18.24 -19.52
CA GLU A 80 20.73 18.17 -20.94
C GLU A 80 20.40 16.73 -21.37
N TYR A 81 21.19 15.76 -20.91
CA TYR A 81 20.93 14.35 -21.16
C TYR A 81 19.66 13.84 -20.49
N ALA A 82 19.40 14.24 -19.24
CA ALA A 82 18.16 13.92 -18.53
C ALA A 82 16.94 14.44 -19.30
N LYS A 83 17.00 15.69 -19.78
CA LYS A 83 15.94 16.29 -20.60
C LYS A 83 15.69 15.49 -21.87
N CYS A 84 16.74 15.13 -22.62
CA CYS A 84 16.63 14.34 -23.85
C CYS A 84 16.05 12.95 -23.58
N MET A 85 16.49 12.31 -22.50
CA MET A 85 16.03 10.97 -22.11
C MET A 85 14.55 10.98 -21.74
N ILE A 86 14.13 11.93 -20.87
CA ILE A 86 12.74 12.05 -20.43
C ILE A 86 11.82 12.43 -21.59
N SER A 87 12.20 13.37 -22.46
CA SER A 87 11.33 13.78 -23.57
C SER A 87 11.13 12.70 -24.63
N THR A 88 12.10 11.79 -24.78
CA THR A 88 12.11 10.81 -25.88
C THR A 88 11.61 9.44 -25.44
N LEU A 89 12.00 8.97 -24.25
CA LEU A 89 11.69 7.61 -23.79
C LEU A 89 10.50 7.53 -22.83
N LEU A 90 10.15 8.61 -22.14
CA LEU A 90 9.01 8.57 -21.21
C LEU A 90 7.66 8.31 -21.93
N PRO A 91 7.33 8.96 -23.07
CA PRO A 91 6.07 8.69 -23.76
C PRO A 91 5.95 7.25 -24.28
N PRO A 92 6.97 6.68 -24.98
CA PRO A 92 6.96 5.27 -25.35
C PRO A 92 6.89 4.30 -24.16
N CYS A 93 7.41 4.71 -22.98
CA CYS A 93 7.29 3.92 -21.75
C CYS A 93 5.85 3.90 -21.21
N LEU A 94 5.12 5.02 -21.34
CA LEU A 94 3.70 5.11 -20.97
C LEU A 94 2.80 4.30 -21.92
N ASP A 95 3.17 4.25 -23.20
CA ASP A 95 2.44 3.51 -24.23
C ASP A 95 2.79 2.02 -24.27
N GLU A 96 3.71 1.57 -23.39
CA GLU A 96 4.21 0.19 -23.34
C GLU A 96 4.83 -0.32 -24.66
N THR A 97 5.30 0.60 -25.50
CA THR A 97 5.95 0.28 -26.79
C THR A 97 7.44 0.01 -26.64
N LEU A 98 8.01 0.30 -25.47
CA LEU A 98 9.41 0.04 -25.17
C LEU A 98 9.68 -1.44 -24.90
N ASP A 99 10.76 -1.93 -25.48
CA ASP A 99 11.33 -3.22 -25.11
C ASP A 99 11.73 -3.24 -23.63
N THR A 100 11.50 -4.37 -22.98
CA THR A 100 11.77 -4.59 -21.56
C THR A 100 13.22 -4.25 -21.15
N ARG A 101 14.20 -4.51 -22.02
CA ARG A 101 15.61 -4.21 -21.74
C ARG A 101 15.90 -2.72 -21.83
N VAL A 102 15.29 -2.04 -22.80
CA VAL A 102 15.41 -0.59 -22.96
C VAL A 102 14.74 0.12 -21.78
N ALA A 103 13.56 -0.33 -21.37
CA ALA A 103 12.85 0.21 -20.21
C ALA A 103 13.67 0.05 -18.91
N ASN A 104 14.28 -1.12 -18.68
CA ASN A 104 15.16 -1.32 -17.53
C ASN A 104 16.41 -0.42 -17.56
N CYS A 105 17.03 -0.24 -18.72
CA CYS A 105 18.17 0.67 -18.86
C CYS A 105 17.75 2.14 -18.67
N PHE A 106 16.54 2.51 -19.09
CA PHE A 106 15.99 3.84 -18.85
C PHE A 106 15.80 4.09 -17.35
N VAL A 107 15.21 3.15 -16.62
CA VAL A 107 15.03 3.24 -15.16
C VAL A 107 16.39 3.37 -14.46
N SER A 108 17.38 2.53 -14.81
CA SER A 108 18.73 2.60 -14.22
C SER A 108 19.42 3.93 -14.48
N ALA A 109 19.31 4.47 -15.71
CA ALA A 109 19.86 5.77 -16.05
C ALA A 109 19.15 6.91 -15.31
N TRP A 110 17.82 6.81 -15.14
CA TRP A 110 17.04 7.76 -14.36
C TRP A 110 17.46 7.76 -12.88
N GLU A 111 17.64 6.59 -12.25
CA GLU A 111 18.15 6.48 -10.87
C GLU A 111 19.54 7.12 -10.73
N SER A 112 20.44 6.83 -11.68
CA SER A 112 21.78 7.42 -11.70
C SER A 112 21.73 8.96 -11.77
N PHE A 113 20.80 9.52 -12.54
CA PHE A 113 20.59 10.97 -12.58
C PHE A 113 19.93 11.51 -11.31
N ASN A 114 19.05 10.73 -10.65
CA ASN A 114 18.40 11.15 -9.43
C ASN A 114 19.41 11.38 -8.30
N HIS A 115 20.53 10.65 -8.27
CA HIS A 115 21.60 10.89 -7.32
C HIS A 115 22.39 12.20 -7.57
N ILE A 116 22.38 12.72 -8.80
CA ILE A 116 23.18 13.90 -9.18
C ILE A 116 22.33 15.17 -9.15
N ILE A 117 21.14 15.13 -9.77
CA ILE A 117 20.27 16.29 -9.99
C ILE A 117 18.80 16.00 -9.64
N PRO A 118 18.48 15.52 -8.43
CA PRO A 118 17.13 15.04 -8.09
C PRO A 118 16.06 16.10 -8.35
N HIS A 119 16.26 17.33 -7.87
CA HIS A 119 15.26 18.41 -8.02
C HIS A 119 14.94 18.74 -9.49
N SER A 120 15.98 18.87 -10.33
CA SER A 120 15.78 19.17 -11.74
C SER A 120 15.14 17.99 -12.47
N LEU A 121 15.62 16.77 -12.19
CA LEU A 121 15.09 15.54 -12.79
C LEU A 121 13.60 15.35 -12.50
N TRP A 122 13.16 15.60 -11.27
CA TRP A 122 11.75 15.45 -10.89
C TRP A 122 10.85 16.50 -11.52
N THR A 123 11.29 17.76 -11.59
CA THR A 123 10.52 18.81 -12.28
C THR A 123 10.39 18.50 -13.77
N MET A 124 11.44 17.99 -14.42
CA MET A 124 11.38 17.53 -15.82
C MET A 124 10.45 16.33 -16.00
N THR A 125 10.54 15.35 -15.10
CA THR A 125 9.73 14.12 -15.17
C THR A 125 8.26 14.44 -15.00
N ILE A 126 7.89 15.21 -13.97
CA ILE A 126 6.49 15.55 -13.69
C ILE A 126 5.91 16.46 -14.77
N LYS A 127 6.69 17.44 -15.26
CA LYS A 127 6.28 18.26 -16.41
C LYS A 127 5.93 17.40 -17.62
N SER A 128 6.70 16.35 -17.89
CA SER A 128 6.42 15.43 -18.98
C SER A 128 5.17 14.57 -18.72
N LEU A 129 4.92 14.19 -17.47
CA LEU A 129 3.78 13.35 -17.07
C LEU A 129 2.44 14.09 -16.91
N THR A 130 2.46 15.37 -16.53
CA THR A 130 1.24 16.18 -16.33
C THR A 130 0.97 17.15 -17.49
N GLY A 131 2.01 17.47 -18.29
CA GLY A 131 1.94 18.52 -19.30
C GLY A 131 1.94 19.94 -18.73
N GLU A 132 1.99 20.10 -17.40
CA GLU A 132 1.97 21.38 -16.71
C GLU A 132 3.36 21.75 -16.15
N ASN A 133 3.70 23.04 -16.17
CA ASN A 133 4.92 23.53 -15.54
C ASN A 133 4.68 23.74 -14.05
N HIS A 134 5.03 22.76 -13.23
CA HIS A 134 5.08 22.90 -11.77
C HIS A 134 6.50 23.23 -11.30
N SER A 135 6.62 24.16 -10.37
CA SER A 135 7.88 24.39 -9.67
C SER A 135 8.11 23.30 -8.62
N LEU A 136 9.37 23.08 -8.22
CA LEU A 136 9.67 22.15 -7.12
C LEU A 136 8.92 22.52 -5.83
N SER A 137 8.76 23.82 -5.56
CA SER A 137 7.99 24.30 -4.41
C SER A 137 6.53 23.87 -4.45
N ASP A 138 5.89 23.88 -5.63
CA ASP A 138 4.49 23.46 -5.76
C ASP A 138 4.35 21.95 -5.49
N LEU A 139 5.33 21.18 -5.95
CA LEU A 139 5.38 19.73 -5.77
C LEU A 139 5.60 19.32 -4.32
N ILE A 140 6.46 20.04 -3.60
CA ILE A 140 6.68 19.84 -2.16
C ILE A 140 5.46 20.29 -1.35
N GLN A 141 4.80 21.37 -1.76
CA GLN A 141 3.69 21.94 -1.00
C GLN A 141 2.37 21.17 -1.14
N ASP A 142 2.05 20.64 -2.32
CA ASP A 142 0.82 19.87 -2.55
C ASP A 142 1.09 18.56 -3.29
N ILE A 143 1.14 17.47 -2.52
CA ILE A 143 1.42 16.13 -3.03
C ILE A 143 0.43 15.67 -4.10
N ARG A 144 -0.80 16.21 -4.10
CA ARG A 144 -1.84 15.89 -5.08
C ARG A 144 -1.47 16.32 -6.49
N THR A 145 -0.67 17.36 -6.66
CA THR A 145 -0.21 17.81 -7.99
C THR A 145 0.50 16.67 -8.74
N ALA A 146 1.34 15.91 -8.03
CA ALA A 146 2.07 14.80 -8.61
C ALA A 146 1.23 13.53 -8.80
N PHE A 147 0.01 13.46 -8.25
CA PHE A 147 -0.97 12.40 -8.55
C PHE A 147 -1.87 12.73 -9.75
N LYS A 148 -1.83 13.97 -10.27
CA LYS A 148 -2.57 14.37 -11.49
C LYS A 148 -1.87 13.92 -12.79
N CYS A 149 -0.85 13.06 -12.70
CA CYS A 149 -0.18 12.49 -13.87
C CYS A 149 -1.06 11.46 -14.59
N ASP A 150 -0.63 11.06 -15.79
CA ASP A 150 -1.26 9.97 -16.55
C ASP A 150 -1.44 8.71 -15.68
N GLU A 151 -2.68 8.21 -15.61
CA GLU A 151 -3.04 7.09 -14.72
C GLU A 151 -2.25 5.80 -15.04
N ARG A 152 -1.78 5.64 -16.28
CA ARG A 152 -1.01 4.47 -16.73
C ARG A 152 0.31 4.31 -15.97
N VAL A 153 0.85 5.40 -15.43
CA VAL A 153 2.04 5.36 -14.55
C VAL A 153 1.84 4.38 -13.40
N PHE A 154 0.65 4.35 -12.80
CA PHE A 154 0.35 3.56 -11.60
C PHE A 154 0.13 2.06 -11.86
N ARG A 155 0.11 1.65 -13.13
CA ARG A 155 0.04 0.24 -13.56
C ARG A 155 1.29 -0.20 -14.31
N SER A 156 2.24 0.71 -14.52
CA SER A 156 3.50 0.42 -15.20
C SER A 156 4.52 -0.13 -14.21
N GLN A 157 5.05 -1.32 -14.50
CA GLN A 157 6.14 -1.94 -13.74
C GLN A 157 7.43 -1.10 -13.71
N TYR A 158 7.61 -0.17 -14.65
CA TYR A 158 8.82 0.64 -14.78
C TYR A 158 8.63 2.06 -14.23
N LEU A 159 7.46 2.66 -14.45
CA LEU A 159 7.21 4.05 -14.06
C LEU A 159 6.70 4.17 -12.62
N LEU A 160 5.99 3.17 -12.09
CA LEU A 160 5.55 3.19 -10.69
C LEU A 160 6.73 3.20 -9.71
N PRO A 161 7.80 2.39 -9.86
CA PRO A 161 9.00 2.50 -9.02
C PRO A 161 9.64 3.88 -9.08
N ILE A 162 9.78 4.45 -10.30
CA ILE A 162 10.29 5.81 -10.49
C ILE A 162 9.44 6.80 -9.69
N TRP A 163 8.12 6.75 -9.84
CA TRP A 163 7.19 7.63 -9.15
C TRP A 163 7.26 7.49 -7.62
N LEU A 164 7.42 6.27 -7.09
CA LEU A 164 7.51 5.99 -5.64
C LEU A 164 8.81 6.52 -5.02
N HIS A 165 9.88 6.64 -5.80
CA HIS A 165 11.16 7.20 -5.35
C HIS A 165 11.08 8.68 -4.93
N ARG A 166 9.96 9.37 -5.19
CA ARG A 166 9.77 10.79 -4.83
C ARG A 166 9.74 11.06 -3.33
N ASN A 167 9.37 10.08 -2.51
CA ASN A 167 8.99 10.39 -1.11
C ASN A 167 10.13 10.96 -0.27
N ASP A 168 11.38 10.78 -0.70
CA ASP A 168 12.53 11.26 0.04
C ASP A 168 12.60 12.79 0.15
N PHE A 169 11.92 13.57 -0.71
CA PHE A 169 11.99 15.05 -0.70
C PHE A 169 11.41 15.74 0.53
N ASN A 170 10.58 15.06 1.33
CA ASN A 170 9.78 15.74 2.35
C ASN A 170 10.52 15.82 3.69
N SER A 171 11.67 16.49 3.71
CA SER A 171 12.47 16.66 4.91
C SER A 171 12.31 18.08 5.51
N ARG A 172 11.67 18.10 6.70
CA ARG A 172 11.75 19.10 7.78
C ARG A 172 10.81 20.33 7.80
N ASN A 173 10.07 20.38 8.92
CA ASN A 173 9.78 21.52 9.83
C ASN A 173 8.32 21.87 10.18
N VAL A 174 7.31 21.10 9.75
CA VAL A 174 5.98 21.15 10.40
C VAL A 174 5.43 19.73 10.53
N LEU A 175 5.83 19.03 11.60
CA LEU A 175 5.51 17.60 11.82
C LEU A 175 4.04 17.26 11.54
N ALA A 176 3.08 18.08 11.97
CA ALA A 176 1.66 17.82 11.74
C ALA A 176 1.24 17.91 10.27
N LEU A 177 1.75 18.92 9.52
CA LEU A 177 1.41 19.09 8.11
C LEU A 177 2.09 18.03 7.25
N THR A 178 3.36 17.75 7.51
CA THR A 178 4.10 16.68 6.82
C THR A 178 3.44 15.33 7.07
N ASN A 179 3.09 15.00 8.31
CA ASN A 179 2.39 13.75 8.62
C ASN A 179 1.01 13.66 7.95
N ALA A 180 0.29 14.79 7.84
CA ALA A 180 -0.98 14.83 7.12
C ALA A 180 -0.79 14.60 5.61
N GLN A 181 0.20 15.25 4.99
CA GLN A 181 0.54 15.06 3.57
C GLN A 181 0.95 13.61 3.29
N ASP A 182 1.81 13.04 4.14
CA ASP A 182 2.29 11.68 3.95
C ASP A 182 1.16 10.67 4.14
N THR A 183 0.27 10.88 5.12
CA THR A 183 -0.91 10.01 5.24
C THR A 183 -1.85 10.15 4.05
N VAL A 184 -2.05 11.36 3.50
CA VAL A 184 -2.84 11.57 2.27
C VAL A 184 -2.21 10.81 1.09
N MET A 185 -0.89 10.84 0.94
CA MET A 185 -0.21 10.06 -0.09
C MET A 185 -0.42 8.56 0.12
N LEU A 186 -0.25 8.05 1.34
CA LEU A 186 -0.48 6.64 1.64
C LEU A 186 -1.93 6.25 1.30
N GLN A 187 -2.91 7.10 1.60
CA GLN A 187 -4.31 6.86 1.22
C GLN A 187 -4.51 6.80 -0.28
N LEU A 188 -3.99 7.78 -1.02
CA LEU A 188 -4.08 7.79 -2.48
C LEU A 188 -3.42 6.55 -3.09
N LEU A 189 -2.26 6.13 -2.57
CA LEU A 189 -1.60 4.90 -2.98
C LEU A 189 -2.47 3.65 -2.72
N LEU A 190 -3.15 3.58 -1.57
CA LEU A 190 -4.09 2.49 -1.29
C LEU A 190 -5.28 2.48 -2.24
N GLU A 191 -5.80 3.65 -2.61
CA GLU A 191 -6.87 3.74 -3.61
C GLU A 191 -6.42 3.21 -4.99
N LEU A 192 -5.14 3.36 -5.35
CA LEU A 192 -4.58 2.74 -6.56
C LEU A 192 -4.57 1.21 -6.49
N CYS A 193 -4.52 0.61 -5.30
CA CYS A 193 -4.56 -0.85 -5.12
C CYS A 193 -5.95 -1.46 -5.37
N LEU A 194 -7.01 -0.65 -5.44
CA LEU A 194 -8.34 -1.11 -5.82
C LEU A 194 -8.37 -1.52 -7.30
N GLU A 195 -9.13 -2.58 -7.58
CA GLU A 195 -9.36 -3.05 -8.94
C GLU A 195 -10.29 -2.06 -9.67
N ARG A 196 -9.83 -1.53 -10.80
CA ARG A 196 -10.60 -0.62 -11.67
C ARG A 196 -11.24 -1.40 -12.82
N PRO A 197 -12.29 -0.86 -13.46
CA PRO A 197 -12.89 -1.49 -14.64
C PRO A 197 -11.87 -1.77 -15.75
N GLN A 198 -10.90 -0.87 -15.94
CA GLN A 198 -9.82 -1.01 -16.94
C GLN A 198 -8.88 -2.18 -16.63
N ASP A 199 -8.71 -2.55 -15.35
CA ASP A 199 -7.86 -3.67 -14.93
C ASP A 199 -8.47 -5.03 -15.32
N LYS A 200 -9.79 -5.08 -15.58
CA LYS A 200 -10.47 -6.28 -16.07
C LYS A 200 -10.19 -6.59 -17.53
N GLU A 201 -9.78 -5.57 -18.30
CA GLU A 201 -9.45 -5.68 -19.72
C GLU A 201 -7.96 -5.97 -19.96
N HIS A 202 -7.12 -5.69 -18.97
CA HIS A 202 -5.67 -5.87 -19.00
C HIS A 202 -5.23 -7.13 -18.21
N PRO A 203 -3.96 -7.56 -18.31
CA PRO A 203 -3.47 -8.70 -17.54
C PRO A 203 -3.58 -8.42 -16.04
N ALA A 204 -4.18 -9.34 -15.28
CA ALA A 204 -4.32 -9.26 -13.82
C ALA A 204 -2.97 -9.08 -13.09
N GLU A 205 -1.87 -9.45 -13.75
CA GLU A 205 -0.49 -9.32 -13.28
C GLU A 205 -0.08 -7.86 -13.02
N LYS A 206 -0.50 -6.90 -13.85
CA LYS A 206 -0.09 -5.48 -13.68
C LYS A 206 -0.61 -4.87 -12.37
N LEU A 207 -1.85 -5.20 -12.01
CA LEU A 207 -2.44 -4.78 -10.74
C LEU A 207 -1.74 -5.46 -9.56
N HIS A 208 -1.36 -6.72 -9.70
CA HIS A 208 -0.64 -7.46 -8.67
C HIS A 208 0.76 -6.87 -8.44
N ASP A 209 1.52 -6.59 -9.49
CA ASP A 209 2.84 -5.98 -9.42
C ASP A 209 2.77 -4.59 -8.79
N ALA A 210 1.78 -3.78 -9.19
CA ALA A 210 1.56 -2.47 -8.60
C ALA A 210 1.26 -2.56 -7.09
N ARG A 211 0.45 -3.53 -6.66
CA ARG A 211 0.16 -3.77 -5.23
C ARG A 211 1.42 -4.15 -4.46
N ILE A 212 2.27 -5.01 -5.01
CA ILE A 212 3.54 -5.40 -4.37
C ILE A 212 4.43 -4.16 -4.20
N LEU A 213 4.63 -3.36 -5.26
CA LEU A 213 5.47 -2.17 -5.22
C LEU A 213 4.95 -1.14 -4.21
N ILE A 214 3.64 -0.88 -4.21
CA ILE A 214 3.00 0.06 -3.28
C ILE A 214 3.13 -0.45 -1.84
N CYS A 215 2.80 -1.72 -1.57
CA CYS A 215 2.89 -2.29 -0.23
C CYS A 215 4.32 -2.31 0.30
N ASN A 216 5.32 -2.62 -0.53
CA ASN A 216 6.73 -2.54 -0.16
C ASN A 216 7.15 -1.10 0.18
N PHE A 217 6.66 -0.12 -0.58
CA PHE A 217 6.90 1.28 -0.27
C PHE A 217 6.26 1.69 1.07
N ILE A 218 4.99 1.33 1.31
CA ILE A 218 4.32 1.59 2.60
C ILE A 218 5.07 0.89 3.75
N HIS A 219 5.56 -0.34 3.53
CA HIS A 219 6.38 -1.06 4.48
C HIS A 219 7.63 -0.27 4.87
N SER A 220 8.37 0.25 3.88
CA SER A 220 9.56 1.11 4.10
C SER A 220 9.22 2.34 4.95
N ILE A 221 8.09 3.00 4.68
CA ILE A 221 7.63 4.15 5.48
C ILE A 221 7.27 3.76 6.92
N PHE A 222 6.77 2.55 7.16
CA PHE A 222 6.43 2.08 8.50
C PHE A 222 7.63 1.66 9.34
N ILE A 223 8.70 1.18 8.71
CA ILE A 223 9.95 0.80 9.40
C ILE A 223 10.87 1.98 9.63
N ASP A 224 10.65 3.10 8.92
CA ASP A 224 11.45 4.31 9.08
C ASP A 224 11.33 4.85 10.51
N GLY A 225 12.47 4.82 11.22
CA GLY A 225 12.55 4.93 12.67
C GLY A 225 12.24 6.32 13.24
N ASP A 226 12.17 7.34 12.39
CA ASP A 226 12.05 8.74 12.81
C ASP A 226 10.63 9.15 13.27
N ARG A 227 9.63 8.29 13.07
CA ARG A 227 8.20 8.66 13.24
C ARG A 227 7.35 7.77 14.16
N ASP A 228 7.96 7.01 15.08
CA ASP A 228 7.28 6.32 16.20
C ASP A 228 5.91 5.69 15.85
N MET A 229 5.84 4.94 14.74
CA MET A 229 4.60 4.29 14.25
C MET A 229 3.42 5.24 13.96
N LEU A 230 3.64 6.56 14.00
CA LEU A 230 2.60 7.57 13.95
C LEU A 230 1.85 7.55 12.62
N LEU A 231 2.57 7.46 11.50
CA LEU A 231 1.95 7.40 10.17
C LEU A 231 1.08 6.14 10.02
N ALA A 232 1.57 4.99 10.48
CA ALA A 232 0.79 3.76 10.49
C ALA A 232 -0.48 3.92 11.34
N LYS A 233 -0.38 4.54 12.52
CA LYS A 233 -1.53 4.80 13.38
C LYS A 233 -2.53 5.75 12.72
N ILE A 234 -2.09 6.89 12.17
CA ILE A 234 -2.98 7.87 11.51
C ILE A 234 -3.69 7.21 10.33
N LEU A 235 -2.97 6.47 9.47
CA LEU A 235 -3.55 5.77 8.31
C LEU A 235 -4.70 4.84 8.71
N HIS A 236 -4.47 3.97 9.71
CA HIS A 236 -5.49 3.02 10.16
C HIS A 236 -6.65 3.69 10.91
N PHE A 237 -6.42 4.84 11.55
CA PHE A 237 -7.49 5.63 12.20
C PHE A 237 -8.28 6.47 11.20
N GLN A 238 -7.72 6.79 10.05
CA GLN A 238 -8.43 7.37 8.92
C GLN A 238 -9.22 6.30 8.15
N THR A 239 -8.84 5.03 8.28
CA THR A 239 -9.42 3.86 7.60
C THR A 239 -9.22 3.91 6.09
N TYR A 240 -9.39 2.76 5.45
CA TYR A 240 -9.32 2.59 4.00
C TYR A 240 -10.30 1.48 3.60
N PRO A 241 -10.59 1.30 2.29
CA PRO A 241 -11.50 0.25 1.82
C PRO A 241 -11.18 -1.13 2.41
N ILE A 242 -12.20 -1.81 2.94
CA ILE A 242 -12.07 -3.06 3.70
C ILE A 242 -11.48 -4.18 2.82
N GLU A 243 -11.72 -4.11 1.51
CA GLU A 243 -11.21 -5.03 0.49
C GLU A 243 -9.67 -5.03 0.43
N LEU A 244 -9.03 -3.95 0.87
CA LEU A 244 -7.57 -3.82 0.89
C LEU A 244 -6.94 -4.42 2.15
N ILE A 245 -7.70 -4.65 3.23
CA ILE A 245 -7.19 -5.25 4.47
C ILE A 245 -6.42 -6.56 4.22
N PRO A 246 -6.97 -7.58 3.51
CA PRO A 246 -6.23 -8.82 3.27
C PRO A 246 -4.95 -8.59 2.48
N ILE A 247 -4.96 -7.69 1.48
CA ILE A 247 -3.78 -7.36 0.66
C ILE A 247 -2.70 -6.72 1.52
N MET A 248 -3.08 -5.75 2.35
CA MET A 248 -2.16 -5.04 3.25
C MET A 248 -1.56 -6.00 4.28
N VAL A 249 -2.41 -6.83 4.89
CA VAL A 249 -1.97 -7.82 5.87
C VAL A 249 -1.01 -8.79 5.23
N ASP A 250 -1.23 -9.26 4.00
CA ASP A 250 -0.36 -10.22 3.33
C ASP A 250 0.97 -9.60 2.85
N LEU A 251 0.91 -8.46 2.14
CA LEU A 251 2.06 -7.87 1.45
C LEU A 251 2.92 -6.94 2.31
N ILE A 252 2.46 -6.45 3.48
CA ILE A 252 3.24 -5.56 4.35
C ILE A 252 3.76 -6.33 5.57
N PRO A 253 5.06 -6.67 5.64
CA PRO A 253 5.62 -7.42 6.76
C PRO A 253 5.54 -6.69 8.09
N SER A 254 5.72 -5.36 8.09
CA SER A 254 5.73 -4.53 9.32
C SER A 254 4.35 -4.33 9.94
N LEU A 255 3.27 -4.88 9.37
CA LEU A 255 1.92 -4.63 9.86
C LEU A 255 1.64 -5.23 11.25
N TYR A 256 2.53 -6.09 11.76
CA TYR A 256 2.46 -6.60 13.15
C TYR A 256 2.43 -5.47 14.20
N ILE A 257 2.99 -4.29 13.89
CA ILE A 257 3.01 -3.13 14.78
C ILE A 257 1.60 -2.61 15.09
N VAL A 258 0.63 -2.86 14.19
CA VAL A 258 -0.75 -2.36 14.27
C VAL A 258 -1.48 -2.91 15.50
N LEU A 259 -1.13 -4.12 15.95
CA LEU A 259 -1.75 -4.75 17.12
C LEU A 259 -1.75 -3.82 18.34
N GLY A 260 -0.68 -3.04 18.53
CA GLY A 260 -0.51 -2.15 19.67
C GLY A 260 -1.62 -1.11 19.83
N PHE A 261 -2.26 -0.69 18.73
CA PHE A 261 -3.33 0.32 18.75
C PHE A 261 -4.71 -0.20 18.32
N ILE A 262 -4.87 -1.50 18.04
CA ILE A 262 -6.19 -2.13 17.82
C ILE A 262 -7.17 -1.87 18.99
N PRO A 263 -6.77 -1.97 20.27
CA PRO A 263 -7.68 -1.68 21.38
C PRO A 263 -8.21 -0.24 21.38
N GLU A 264 -7.42 0.71 20.88
CA GLU A 264 -7.79 2.12 20.77
C GLU A 264 -8.68 2.37 19.54
N LEU A 265 -8.37 1.71 18.41
CA LEU A 265 -9.13 1.79 17.16
C LEU A 265 -10.55 1.21 17.34
N THR A 266 -10.68 0.07 18.00
CA THR A 266 -11.98 -0.55 18.33
C THR A 266 -12.79 0.25 19.36
N ARG A 267 -12.21 1.24 20.02
CA ARG A 267 -12.89 2.14 20.97
C ARG A 267 -13.31 3.48 20.37
N GLN A 268 -13.03 3.72 19.09
CA GLN A 268 -13.43 4.96 18.41
C GLN A 268 -14.95 5.16 18.47
N PRO A 269 -15.44 6.41 18.57
CA PRO A 269 -16.88 6.67 18.66
C PRO A 269 -17.64 6.32 17.38
N GLN A 270 -16.98 6.36 16.22
CA GLN A 270 -17.55 5.98 14.92
C GLN A 270 -17.58 4.45 14.74
N ILE A 271 -18.74 3.89 14.41
CA ILE A 271 -18.94 2.44 14.24
C ILE A 271 -18.10 1.91 13.06
N GLU A 272 -17.95 2.72 12.01
CA GLU A 272 -17.16 2.41 10.81
C GLU A 272 -15.72 2.04 11.21
N LYS A 273 -15.11 2.84 12.09
CA LYS A 273 -13.74 2.62 12.59
C LYS A 273 -13.66 1.40 13.50
N GLN A 274 -14.70 1.16 14.30
CA GLN A 274 -14.77 -0.02 15.16
C GLN A 274 -14.79 -1.30 14.31
N VAL A 275 -15.63 -1.34 13.27
CA VAL A 275 -15.73 -2.49 12.34
C VAL A 275 -14.43 -2.68 11.57
N PHE A 276 -13.84 -1.60 11.06
CA PHE A 276 -12.54 -1.65 10.41
C PHE A 276 -11.47 -2.25 11.34
N GLY A 277 -11.41 -1.79 12.59
CA GLY A 277 -10.49 -2.34 13.59
C GLY A 277 -10.74 -3.81 13.93
N ILE A 278 -12.01 -4.25 13.98
CA ILE A 278 -12.37 -5.66 14.16
C ILE A 278 -11.84 -6.50 12.99
N LEU A 279 -12.13 -6.09 11.75
CA LEU A 279 -11.75 -6.84 10.55
C LEU A 279 -10.22 -6.91 10.39
N LEU A 280 -9.54 -5.81 10.64
CA LEU A 280 -8.08 -5.75 10.65
C LEU A 280 -7.48 -6.69 11.69
N ALA A 281 -8.01 -6.69 12.91
CA ALA A 281 -7.56 -7.59 13.97
C ALA A 281 -7.78 -9.07 13.60
N CYS A 282 -8.92 -9.40 12.98
CA CYS A 282 -9.21 -10.78 12.56
C CYS A 282 -8.19 -11.30 11.54
N HIS A 283 -7.87 -10.51 10.51
CA HIS A 283 -6.86 -10.89 9.51
C HIS A 283 -5.45 -10.94 10.10
N LEU A 284 -5.12 -10.00 10.99
CA LEU A 284 -3.84 -10.01 11.70
C LEU A 284 -3.65 -11.25 12.57
N CYS A 285 -4.70 -11.71 13.24
CA CYS A 285 -4.65 -12.93 14.05
C CYS A 285 -4.42 -14.19 13.21
N GLU A 286 -5.02 -14.27 12.01
CA GLU A 286 -4.79 -15.39 11.09
C GLU A 286 -3.36 -15.38 10.53
N LYS A 287 -2.80 -14.20 10.23
CA LYS A 287 -1.40 -14.08 9.78
C LYS A 287 -0.39 -14.31 10.92
N TYR A 288 -0.69 -13.86 12.14
CA TYR A 288 0.20 -13.90 13.30
C TYR A 288 -0.49 -14.55 14.51
N PRO A 289 -0.61 -15.89 14.55
CA PRO A 289 -1.31 -16.62 15.61
C PRO A 289 -0.47 -16.72 16.90
N LEU A 290 -0.29 -15.59 17.59
CA LEU A 290 0.46 -15.47 18.84
C LEU A 290 -0.47 -15.14 20.03
N GLU A 291 -0.02 -15.45 21.25
CA GLU A 291 -0.80 -15.27 22.49
C GLU A 291 -1.30 -13.83 22.69
N ASN A 292 -0.46 -12.83 22.42
CA ASN A 292 -0.85 -11.42 22.54
C ASN A 292 -1.95 -11.01 21.54
N TYR A 293 -2.04 -11.66 20.38
CA TYR A 293 -3.12 -11.46 19.40
C TYR A 293 -4.42 -12.07 19.91
N LEU A 294 -4.36 -13.31 20.43
CA LEU A 294 -5.50 -13.95 21.10
C LEU A 294 -6.04 -13.09 22.24
N MET A 295 -5.18 -12.65 23.15
CA MET A 295 -5.56 -11.79 24.27
C MET A 295 -6.22 -10.48 23.81
N THR A 296 -5.78 -9.92 22.68
CA THR A 296 -6.40 -8.73 22.09
C THR A 296 -7.77 -9.05 21.50
N ALA A 297 -7.91 -10.20 20.83
CA ALA A 297 -9.17 -10.66 20.27
C ALA A 297 -10.23 -10.89 21.37
N GLU A 298 -9.85 -11.59 22.45
CA GLU A 298 -10.72 -11.90 23.59
C GLU A 298 -11.15 -10.65 24.37
N LYS A 299 -10.20 -9.75 24.68
CA LYS A 299 -10.47 -8.59 25.56
C LYS A 299 -11.06 -7.39 24.84
N HIS A 300 -10.82 -7.25 23.54
CA HIS A 300 -11.15 -6.02 22.81
C HIS A 300 -12.00 -6.25 21.56
N VAL A 301 -11.74 -7.29 20.75
CA VAL A 301 -12.41 -7.48 19.46
C VAL A 301 -13.78 -8.13 19.63
N LEU A 302 -13.88 -9.30 20.26
CA LEU A 302 -15.15 -10.00 20.46
C LEU A 302 -16.14 -9.20 21.33
N PRO A 303 -15.72 -8.59 22.46
CA PRO A 303 -16.62 -7.74 23.25
C PRO A 303 -17.10 -6.52 22.49
N ARG A 304 -16.32 -6.01 21.52
CA ARG A 304 -16.72 -4.88 20.70
C ARG A 304 -17.79 -5.29 19.68
N LEU A 305 -17.68 -6.46 19.04
CA LEU A 305 -18.74 -7.00 18.18
C LEU A 305 -20.06 -7.07 18.95
N LEU A 306 -20.04 -7.63 20.16
CA LEU A 306 -21.24 -7.74 21.00
C LEU A 306 -21.82 -6.37 21.36
N LYS A 307 -20.99 -5.36 21.64
CA LYS A 307 -21.45 -3.98 21.88
C LYS A 307 -22.07 -3.32 20.65
N ILE A 308 -21.60 -3.67 19.44
CA ILE A 308 -22.20 -3.19 18.19
C ILE A 308 -23.56 -3.87 17.97
N ALA A 309 -23.65 -5.18 18.26
CA ALA A 309 -24.91 -5.93 18.14
C ALA A 309 -25.95 -5.50 19.19
N PHE A 310 -25.51 -5.28 20.42
CA PHE A 310 -26.34 -4.94 21.58
C PHE A 310 -25.93 -3.57 22.13
N PRO A 311 -26.38 -2.48 21.51
CA PRO A 311 -26.05 -1.14 21.97
C PRO A 311 -26.57 -0.90 23.39
N VAL A 312 -25.84 -0.10 24.16
CA VAL A 312 -26.20 0.23 25.53
C VAL A 312 -27.42 1.15 25.52
N THR A 313 -28.46 0.79 26.28
CA THR A 313 -29.67 1.60 26.44
C THR A 313 -29.37 2.85 27.27
N LYS A 314 -30.31 3.81 27.29
CA LYS A 314 -30.17 5.06 28.07
C LYS A 314 -29.94 4.85 29.57
N GLU A 315 -30.22 3.64 30.07
CA GLU A 315 -30.06 3.23 31.47
C GLU A 315 -28.71 2.55 31.76
N GLY A 316 -27.80 2.49 30.78
CA GLY A 316 -26.47 1.92 30.96
C GLY A 316 -26.42 0.39 30.87
N GLN A 317 -27.54 -0.27 30.55
CA GLN A 317 -27.62 -1.72 30.37
C GLN A 317 -27.53 -2.12 28.89
N PRO A 318 -26.92 -3.27 28.54
CA PRO A 318 -26.96 -3.79 27.18
C PRO A 318 -28.40 -4.04 26.73
N SER A 319 -28.78 -3.58 25.54
CA SER A 319 -30.07 -3.94 24.95
C SER A 319 -30.19 -5.46 24.82
N ALA A 320 -31.34 -6.03 25.19
CA ALA A 320 -31.65 -7.43 24.94
C ALA A 320 -31.99 -7.71 23.46
N VAL A 321 -32.30 -6.66 22.69
CA VAL A 321 -32.63 -6.74 21.27
C VAL A 321 -31.40 -6.35 20.45
N CYS A 322 -31.05 -7.20 19.49
CA CYS A 322 -29.99 -6.95 18.52
C CYS A 322 -30.46 -5.91 17.50
N VAL A 323 -29.63 -4.91 17.21
CA VAL A 323 -29.91 -3.92 16.18
C VAL A 323 -29.23 -4.35 14.87
N PRO A 324 -30.00 -4.80 13.86
CA PRO A 324 -29.42 -5.20 12.58
C PRO A 324 -28.72 -4.00 11.91
N SER A 325 -27.51 -4.20 11.40
CA SER A 325 -26.77 -3.18 10.67
C SER A 325 -25.88 -3.80 9.59
N GLU A 326 -25.60 -3.05 8.53
CA GLU A 326 -24.66 -3.46 7.48
C GLU A 326 -23.25 -3.70 8.04
N PHE A 327 -22.93 -3.01 9.12
CA PHE A 327 -21.69 -3.15 9.89
C PHE A 327 -21.52 -4.55 10.49
N LEU A 328 -22.59 -5.13 11.04
CA LEU A 328 -22.57 -6.50 11.55
C LEU A 328 -22.39 -7.51 10.43
N ILE A 329 -23.10 -7.31 9.31
CA ILE A 329 -22.98 -8.14 8.11
C ILE A 329 -21.52 -8.20 7.63
N LYS A 330 -20.81 -7.06 7.69
CA LYS A 330 -19.39 -6.98 7.33
C LYS A 330 -18.47 -7.58 8.40
N ALA A 331 -18.72 -7.36 9.69
CA ALA A 331 -17.83 -7.76 10.77
C ALA A 331 -17.86 -9.27 11.08
N ILE A 332 -19.04 -9.89 11.02
CA ILE A 332 -19.26 -11.29 11.43
C ILE A 332 -18.38 -12.29 10.66
N PRO A 333 -18.27 -12.23 9.32
CA PRO A 333 -17.36 -13.11 8.56
C PRO A 333 -15.91 -13.03 9.02
N GLY A 334 -15.47 -11.87 9.54
CA GLY A 334 -14.14 -11.67 10.10
C GLY A 334 -13.77 -12.70 11.17
N PHE A 335 -14.73 -13.10 12.00
CA PHE A 335 -14.48 -14.03 13.12
C PHE A 335 -14.20 -15.47 12.67
N VAL A 336 -14.48 -15.82 11.41
CA VAL A 336 -14.04 -17.10 10.83
C VAL A 336 -12.51 -17.16 10.80
N HIS A 337 -11.84 -16.04 10.51
CA HIS A 337 -10.37 -15.95 10.53
C HIS A 337 -9.81 -16.16 11.95
N LEU A 338 -10.50 -15.65 12.98
CA LEU A 338 -10.14 -15.91 14.38
C LEU A 338 -10.27 -17.37 14.76
N ALA A 339 -11.33 -18.05 14.32
CA ALA A 339 -11.51 -19.48 14.59
C ALA A 339 -10.46 -20.35 13.88
N ARG A 340 -10.01 -19.96 12.68
CA ARG A 340 -8.90 -20.62 11.98
C ARG A 340 -7.56 -20.42 12.70
N ALA A 341 -7.30 -19.20 13.19
CA ALA A 341 -6.10 -18.88 13.94
C ALA A 341 -6.06 -19.57 15.32
N PHE A 342 -7.21 -19.55 16.01
CA PHE A 342 -7.36 -20.00 17.39
C PHE A 342 -8.60 -20.89 17.55
N PRO A 343 -8.53 -22.20 17.19
CA PRO A 343 -9.70 -23.07 17.25
C PRO A 343 -10.32 -23.21 18.65
N HIS A 344 -9.50 -23.10 19.71
CA HIS A 344 -9.96 -23.12 21.11
C HIS A 344 -10.78 -21.89 21.51
N PHE A 345 -10.66 -20.77 20.78
CA PHE A 345 -11.50 -19.58 20.96
C PHE A 345 -12.84 -19.70 20.21
N GLY A 346 -12.94 -20.65 19.27
CA GLY A 346 -14.15 -20.93 18.49
C GLY A 346 -15.43 -21.10 19.31
N PRO A 347 -15.45 -21.84 20.44
CA PRO A 347 -16.65 -21.96 21.29
C PRO A 347 -17.19 -20.63 21.80
N GLN A 348 -16.31 -19.69 22.20
CA GLN A 348 -16.72 -18.36 22.65
C GLN A 348 -17.31 -17.53 21.49
N ILE A 349 -16.76 -17.68 20.28
CA ILE A 349 -17.29 -17.05 19.06
C ILE A 349 -18.68 -17.62 18.73
N LEU A 350 -18.87 -18.93 18.83
CA LEU A 350 -20.17 -19.59 18.60
C LEU A 350 -21.24 -19.12 19.59
N GLU A 351 -20.89 -19.00 20.88
CA GLU A 351 -21.79 -18.48 21.90
C GLU A 351 -22.20 -17.02 21.60
N ALA A 352 -21.26 -16.19 21.15
CA ALA A 352 -21.55 -14.84 20.72
C ALA A 352 -22.47 -14.81 19.49
N PHE A 353 -22.25 -15.65 18.48
CA PHE A 353 -23.13 -15.76 17.31
C PHE A 353 -24.53 -16.23 17.67
N ASP A 354 -24.65 -17.23 18.54
CA ASP A 354 -25.94 -17.72 19.03
C ASP A 354 -26.69 -16.65 19.83
N SER A 355 -25.96 -15.83 20.60
CA SER A 355 -26.53 -14.68 21.33
C SER A 355 -27.07 -13.63 20.35
N ILE A 356 -26.29 -13.25 19.34
CA ILE A 356 -26.72 -12.32 18.28
C ILE A 356 -27.95 -12.88 17.56
N ALA A 357 -27.95 -14.16 17.18
CA ALA A 357 -29.06 -14.81 16.49
C ALA A 357 -30.35 -14.83 17.33
N LYS A 358 -30.26 -15.08 18.64
CA LYS A 358 -31.40 -15.02 19.57
C LYS A 358 -31.94 -13.60 19.75
N GLY A 359 -31.06 -12.61 19.71
CA GLY A 359 -31.43 -11.20 19.83
C GLY A 359 -32.04 -10.59 18.55
N LEU A 360 -31.95 -11.30 17.42
CA LEU A 360 -32.51 -10.83 16.16
C LEU A 360 -34.03 -11.13 16.10
N PRO A 361 -34.82 -10.15 15.65
CA PRO A 361 -36.26 -10.35 15.50
C PRO A 361 -36.57 -11.37 14.39
N GLN A 362 -37.62 -12.18 14.59
CA GLN A 362 -37.86 -13.31 13.69
C GLN A 362 -38.32 -12.82 12.31
N PRO A 363 -37.92 -13.48 11.20
CA PRO A 363 -38.34 -13.09 9.85
C PRO A 363 -39.86 -13.01 9.66
N LYS A 364 -40.63 -13.72 10.50
CA LYS A 364 -42.11 -13.75 10.48
C LYS A 364 -42.74 -12.47 11.06
N GLU A 365 -42.03 -11.73 11.91
CA GLU A 365 -42.55 -10.54 12.61
C GLU A 365 -42.56 -9.28 11.73
N PHE A 366 -41.83 -9.27 10.60
CA PHE A 366 -41.79 -8.14 9.66
C PHE A 366 -42.67 -8.30 8.43
N ILE A 367 -43.43 -9.40 8.33
CA ILE A 367 -44.38 -9.60 7.22
C ILE A 367 -45.58 -8.66 7.45
N GLY A 368 -45.42 -7.38 7.10
CA GLY A 368 -46.54 -6.44 7.02
C GLY A 368 -46.27 -4.97 7.33
N GLN A 369 -45.12 -4.56 7.91
CA GLN A 369 -45.00 -3.18 8.43
C GLN A 369 -43.69 -2.39 8.24
N GLU A 370 -42.64 -2.87 7.56
CA GLU A 370 -41.46 -2.02 7.30
C GLU A 370 -40.95 -2.07 5.86
N SER A 371 -40.30 -0.98 5.46
CA SER A 371 -39.65 -0.78 4.17
C SER A 371 -38.77 -1.97 3.78
N SER A 372 -38.90 -2.44 2.54
CA SER A 372 -38.25 -3.65 2.01
C SER A 372 -36.76 -3.79 2.36
N ASN A 373 -36.04 -2.69 2.51
CA ASN A 373 -34.61 -2.65 2.84
C ASN A 373 -34.27 -3.22 4.24
N LYS A 374 -35.09 -2.95 5.27
CA LYS A 374 -34.83 -3.47 6.62
C LYS A 374 -35.02 -4.99 6.69
N ILE A 375 -36.01 -5.50 5.98
CA ILE A 375 -36.27 -6.95 5.86
C ILE A 375 -35.10 -7.63 5.14
N ILE A 376 -34.63 -7.05 4.03
CA ILE A 376 -33.45 -7.55 3.30
C ILE A 376 -32.22 -7.61 4.21
N LEU A 377 -31.97 -6.55 4.99
CA LEU A 377 -30.85 -6.48 5.93
C LEU A 377 -30.90 -7.59 6.99
N VAL A 378 -32.07 -7.81 7.60
CA VAL A 378 -32.26 -8.87 8.60
C VAL A 378 -32.06 -10.25 7.99
N LEU A 379 -32.63 -10.51 6.81
CA LEU A 379 -32.45 -11.78 6.10
C LEU A 379 -30.99 -12.04 5.72
N GLN A 380 -30.28 -11.02 5.24
CA GLN A 380 -28.85 -11.10 4.95
C GLN A 380 -28.04 -11.39 6.21
N LEU A 381 -28.35 -10.73 7.33
CA LEU A 381 -27.67 -10.95 8.60
C LEU A 381 -27.90 -12.38 9.14
N HIS A 382 -29.12 -12.90 9.07
CA HIS A 382 -29.42 -14.29 9.42
C HIS A 382 -28.62 -15.27 8.56
N LYS A 383 -28.54 -15.02 7.24
CA LYS A 383 -27.74 -15.83 6.32
C LYS A 383 -26.25 -15.80 6.68
N VAL A 384 -25.68 -14.60 6.84
CA VAL A 384 -24.26 -14.43 7.16
C VAL A 384 -23.90 -15.04 8.50
N LEU A 385 -24.75 -14.90 9.51
CA LEU A 385 -24.57 -15.56 10.81
C LEU A 385 -24.55 -17.07 10.68
N LYS A 386 -25.50 -17.64 9.93
CA LYS A 386 -25.55 -19.09 9.71
C LYS A 386 -24.30 -19.58 8.97
N ASP A 387 -23.97 -18.95 7.85
CA ASP A 387 -22.82 -19.34 7.02
C ASP A 387 -21.50 -19.22 7.82
N SER A 388 -21.33 -18.15 8.60
CA SER A 388 -20.13 -17.95 9.43
C SER A 388 -20.07 -18.92 10.61
N ARG A 389 -21.21 -19.22 11.24
CA ARG A 389 -21.31 -20.21 12.33
C ARG A 389 -20.92 -21.61 11.87
N ASP A 390 -21.41 -22.03 10.70
CA ASP A 390 -21.11 -23.34 10.13
C ASP A 390 -19.61 -23.47 9.83
N LEU A 391 -18.97 -22.40 9.32
CA LEU A 391 -17.52 -22.35 9.11
C LEU A 391 -16.73 -22.40 10.42
N VAL A 392 -17.12 -21.64 11.44
CA VAL A 392 -16.46 -21.67 12.76
C VAL A 392 -16.59 -23.05 13.40
N GLN A 393 -17.78 -23.65 13.35
CA GLN A 393 -18.00 -25.01 13.87
C GLN A 393 -17.10 -26.03 13.17
N ALA A 394 -16.93 -25.92 11.86
CA ALA A 394 -16.04 -26.80 11.11
C ALA A 394 -14.57 -26.70 11.58
N GLU A 395 -14.09 -25.51 11.93
CA GLU A 395 -12.72 -25.34 12.47
C GLU A 395 -12.57 -25.91 13.89
N VAL A 396 -13.59 -25.74 14.75
CA VAL A 396 -13.62 -26.34 16.09
C VAL A 396 -13.61 -27.88 15.99
N ASP A 397 -14.44 -28.45 15.11
CA ASP A 397 -14.54 -29.89 14.91
C ASP A 397 -13.24 -30.52 14.37
N LYS A 398 -12.47 -29.77 13.56
CA LYS A 398 -11.14 -30.19 13.09
C LYS A 398 -10.17 -30.34 14.26
N MET A 399 -10.16 -29.39 15.19
CA MET A 399 -9.31 -29.46 16.39
C MET A 399 -9.66 -30.68 17.25
N ASP A 400 -10.95 -30.94 17.47
CA ASP A 400 -11.40 -32.10 18.26
C ASP A 400 -11.02 -33.43 17.62
N LYS A 401 -10.97 -33.51 16.29
CA LYS A 401 -10.46 -34.69 15.57
C LYS A 401 -8.96 -34.86 15.72
N VAL A 402 -8.17 -33.78 15.61
CA VAL A 402 -6.71 -33.83 15.80
C VAL A 402 -6.36 -34.26 17.23
N ASN A 403 -7.04 -33.70 18.24
CA ASN A 403 -6.83 -34.06 19.64
C ASN A 403 -7.19 -35.52 19.94
N LYS A 404 -8.16 -36.10 19.22
CA LYS A 404 -8.54 -37.53 19.33
C LYS A 404 -7.61 -38.50 18.60
N ILE A 405 -6.78 -38.03 17.67
CA ILE A 405 -5.81 -38.86 16.92
C ILE A 405 -4.44 -38.86 17.61
N THR A 406 -4.14 -37.81 18.38
CA THR A 406 -2.86 -37.64 19.10
C THR A 406 -2.87 -38.25 20.52
N LEU A 407 -4.02 -38.76 20.97
CA LEU A 407 -4.22 -39.53 22.20
C LEU A 407 -4.49 -41.00 21.83
#